data_AF-A0A9E4KQW9-F1
#
_entry.id   AF-A0A9E4KQW9-F1
#
_cell.length_a   1.000
_cell.length_b   1.000
_cell.length_c   1.000
_cell.angle_alpha   90.00
_cell.angle_beta   90.00
_cell.angle_gamma   90.00
#
_symmetry.space_group_name_H-M   'P 1'
#
loop_
_entity.id
_entity.type
_entity.pdbx_description
1 polymer ?
#
loop_
_entity_poly.entity_id
_entity_poly.type
_entity_poly.pdbx_seq_one_letter_code
_entity_poly.pdbx_strand_id
1 'polypeptide(L)'
;MAACGAIPLLGIFVGSSVMVVLLATASGLALLVELARLRLPFLNMILVARFKPLLKDTEDRRITGATYIAISALACFLVFDESVAVVALFFLALGDPLAALVGSRMGGFRIFGKSPLGTLAFVAAAISLAAILSAVNVVSFHWGLVVGAVVAALVELAPSPLDDNL
;
A
#
# COMPACT_ATOMS: atom_id res chain seq x y z
N MET A 1 -1.68 7.75 3.10
CA MET A 1 -2.38 6.72 3.93
C MET A 1 -3.86 6.57 3.62
N ALA A 2 -4.71 7.61 3.64
CA ALA A 2 -6.16 7.45 3.42
C ALA A 2 -6.56 6.78 2.09
N ALA A 3 -5.84 7.08 0.99
CA ALA A 3 -6.10 6.47 -0.32
C ALA A 3 -5.78 4.96 -0.35
N CYS A 4 -4.81 4.49 0.44
CA CYS A 4 -4.37 3.09 0.43
C CYS A 4 -5.46 2.15 0.96
N GLY A 5 -6.19 2.55 2.01
CA GLY A 5 -7.31 1.76 2.54
C GLY A 5 -8.59 1.85 1.72
N ALA A 6 -8.80 2.95 0.99
CA ALA A 6 -10.01 3.15 0.19
C ALA A 6 -10.06 2.22 -1.04
N ILE A 7 -8.93 1.91 -1.67
CA ILE A 7 -8.85 1.05 -2.86
C ILE A 7 -9.38 -0.36 -2.58
N PRO A 8 -8.87 -1.13 -1.59
CA PRO A 8 -9.37 -2.47 -1.33
C PRO A 8 -10.82 -2.47 -0.81
N LEU A 9 -11.24 -1.42 -0.07
CA LEU A 9 -12.65 -1.26 0.31
C LEU A 9 -13.56 -1.12 -0.91
N LEU A 10 -13.22 -0.24 -1.85
CA LEU A 10 -13.95 -0.11 -3.11
C LEU A 10 -13.93 -1.42 -3.90
N GLY A 11 -12.84 -2.18 -3.84
CA GLY A 11 -12.69 -3.46 -4.54
C GLY A 11 -13.63 -4.56 -4.04
N ILE A 12 -14.14 -4.46 -2.82
CA ILE A 12 -15.17 -5.38 -2.30
C ILE A 12 -16.54 -5.10 -2.93
N PHE A 13 -16.85 -3.84 -3.22
CA PHE A 13 -18.17 -3.43 -3.72
C PHE A 13 -18.23 -3.28 -5.23
N VAL A 14 -17.08 -3.09 -5.87
CA VAL A 14 -16.94 -2.82 -7.30
C VAL A 14 -16.27 -4.02 -7.96
N GLY A 15 -16.95 -4.65 -8.91
CA GLY A 15 -16.40 -5.83 -9.60
C GLY A 15 -15.06 -5.55 -10.29
N SER A 16 -14.22 -6.59 -10.37
CA SER A 16 -12.84 -6.55 -10.89
C SER A 16 -12.65 -5.71 -12.16
N SER A 17 -13.50 -5.87 -13.17
CA SER A 17 -13.34 -5.15 -14.45
C SER A 17 -13.46 -3.64 -14.29
N VAL A 18 -14.40 -3.19 -13.46
CA VAL A 18 -14.60 -1.76 -13.19
C VAL A 18 -13.45 -1.23 -12.34
N MET A 19 -12.99 -2.00 -11.35
CA MET A 19 -11.83 -1.63 -10.54
C MET A 19 -10.56 -1.47 -11.38
N VAL A 20 -10.30 -2.40 -12.30
CA VAL A 20 -9.17 -2.31 -13.23
C VAL A 20 -9.24 -1.04 -14.08
N VAL A 21 -10.42 -0.72 -14.64
CA VAL A 21 -10.59 0.52 -15.44
C VAL A 21 -10.37 1.78 -14.58
N LEU A 22 -10.91 1.81 -13.36
CA LEU A 22 -10.70 2.93 -12.42
C LEU A 22 -9.23 3.09 -12.03
N LEU A 23 -8.54 2.00 -11.70
CA LEU A 23 -7.13 2.04 -11.34
C LEU A 23 -6.23 2.37 -12.54
N ALA A 24 -6.58 1.90 -13.74
CA ALA A 24 -5.84 2.21 -14.97
C ALA A 24 -5.98 3.69 -15.33
N THR A 25 -7.20 4.24 -15.25
CA THR A 25 -7.44 5.67 -15.48
C THR A 25 -6.76 6.53 -14.42
N ALA A 26 -6.86 6.17 -13.13
CA ALA A 26 -6.19 6.88 -12.05
C ALA A 26 -4.65 6.85 -12.20
N SER A 27 -4.08 5.68 -12.51
CA SER A 27 -2.62 5.53 -12.72
C SER A 27 -2.15 6.32 -13.94
N GLY A 28 -2.90 6.29 -15.04
CA GLY A 28 -2.59 7.07 -16.24
C GLY A 28 -2.61 8.58 -15.98
N LEU A 29 -3.65 9.07 -15.29
CA LEU A 29 -3.73 10.49 -14.90
C LEU A 29 -2.60 10.88 -13.95
N ALA A 30 -2.29 10.04 -12.95
CA ALA A 30 -1.19 10.29 -12.02
C ALA A 30 0.15 10.40 -12.75
N LEU A 31 0.43 9.47 -13.68
CA LEU A 31 1.66 9.50 -14.51
C LEU A 31 1.72 10.73 -15.42
N LEU A 32 0.60 11.17 -16.00
CA LEU A 32 0.55 12.38 -16.81
C LEU A 32 0.86 13.63 -15.98
N VAL A 33 0.28 13.73 -14.79
CA VAL A 33 0.54 14.83 -13.85
C VAL A 33 2.00 14.82 -13.40
N GLU A 34 2.53 13.65 -13.04
CA GLU A 34 3.96 13.45 -12.71
C GLU A 34 4.88 13.91 -13.84
N LEU A 35 4.62 13.47 -15.07
CA LEU A 35 5.44 13.84 -16.23
C LEU A 35 5.37 15.34 -16.52
N ALA A 36 4.18 15.95 -16.45
CA ALA A 36 4.01 17.38 -16.61
C ALA A 36 4.75 18.18 -15.52
N ARG A 37 4.66 17.72 -14.27
CA ARG A 37 5.33 18.30 -13.10
C ARG A 37 6.85 18.26 -13.24
N LEU A 38 7.41 17.12 -13.64
CA LEU A 38 8.87 16.93 -13.81
C LEU A 38 9.43 17.71 -15.00
N ARG A 39 8.61 18.01 -16.02
CA ARG A 39 9.01 18.80 -17.19
C ARG A 39 8.86 20.30 -16.98
N LEU A 40 7.89 20.75 -16.19
CA LEU A 40 7.55 22.16 -16.03
C LEU A 40 7.74 22.62 -14.57
N PRO A 41 8.84 23.33 -14.24
CA PRO A 41 9.13 23.73 -12.86
C PRO A 41 8.07 24.66 -12.25
N PHE A 42 7.36 25.43 -13.09
CA PHE A 42 6.23 26.26 -12.65
C PHE A 42 5.04 25.42 -12.13
N LEU A 43 4.69 24.34 -12.84
CA LEU A 43 3.63 23.43 -12.39
C LEU A 43 4.05 22.65 -11.14
N ASN A 44 5.33 22.29 -11.04
CA ASN A 44 5.87 21.69 -9.82
C ASN A 44 5.67 22.59 -8.60
N MET A 45 6.02 23.88 -8.73
CA MET A 45 5.86 24.82 -7.62
C MET A 45 4.39 24.97 -7.17
N ILE A 46 3.43 25.03 -8.10
CA ILE A 46 2.00 25.12 -7.77
C ILE A 46 1.51 23.82 -7.11
N LEU A 47 1.85 22.66 -7.68
CA LEU A 47 1.41 21.37 -7.17
C LEU A 47 2.01 21.06 -5.80
N VAL A 48 3.32 21.28 -5.61
CA VAL A 48 3.98 21.12 -4.31
C VAL A 48 3.39 22.08 -3.28
N ALA A 49 3.11 23.34 -3.65
CA ALA A 49 2.46 24.28 -2.73
C ALA A 49 1.04 23.83 -2.33
N ARG A 50 0.27 23.27 -3.26
CA ARG A 50 -1.11 22.83 -3.02
C ARG A 50 -1.21 21.50 -2.28
N PHE A 51 -0.31 20.58 -2.57
CA PHE A 51 -0.28 19.21 -2.05
C PHE A 51 0.85 18.98 -1.04
N LYS A 52 1.46 20.04 -0.53
CA LYS A 52 2.51 19.98 0.50
C LYS A 52 2.21 19.05 1.69
N PRO A 53 0.97 18.95 2.20
CA PRO A 53 0.65 18.01 3.29
C PRO A 53 0.64 16.53 2.87
N LEU A 54 0.60 16.26 1.57
CA LEU A 54 0.46 14.93 0.96
C LEU A 54 1.75 14.45 0.30
N LEU A 55 2.67 15.35 -0.06
CA LEU A 55 4.00 15.01 -0.57
C LEU A 55 5.02 14.99 0.56
N LYS A 56 5.88 13.98 0.58
CA LYS A 56 7.06 14.01 1.45
C LYS A 56 8.09 15.03 0.92
N ASP A 57 8.88 15.60 1.82
CA ASP A 57 9.94 16.59 1.51
C ASP A 57 10.98 16.07 0.48
N THR A 58 11.06 14.75 0.27
CA THR A 58 11.96 14.09 -0.69
C THR A 58 11.31 13.79 -2.07
N GLU A 59 10.01 14.07 -2.25
CA GLU A 59 9.25 13.75 -3.47
C GLU A 59 9.15 14.91 -4.48
N ASP A 60 9.82 16.03 -4.23
CA ASP A 60 9.78 17.23 -5.10
C ASP A 60 10.32 17.00 -6.52
N ARG A 61 11.10 15.93 -6.73
CA ARG A 61 11.67 15.52 -8.04
C ARG A 61 11.57 14.03 -8.32
N ARG A 62 10.78 13.28 -7.53
CA ARG A 62 10.61 11.83 -7.66
C ARG A 62 9.13 11.50 -7.80
N ILE A 63 8.84 10.36 -8.39
CA ILE A 63 7.48 9.83 -8.47
C ILE A 63 6.94 9.69 -7.04
N THR A 64 5.75 10.25 -6.84
CA THR A 64 5.02 10.26 -5.57
C THR A 64 4.58 8.85 -5.15
N GLY A 65 4.56 8.60 -3.85
CA GLY A 65 4.06 7.34 -3.28
C GLY A 65 2.63 7.02 -3.70
N ALA A 66 1.77 8.04 -3.89
CA ALA A 66 0.42 7.84 -4.41
C ALA A 66 0.37 7.20 -5.80
N THR A 67 1.30 7.60 -6.69
CA THR A 67 1.41 7.02 -8.04
C THR A 67 1.91 5.58 -7.98
N TYR A 68 2.89 5.30 -7.11
CA TYR A 68 3.34 3.92 -6.86
C TYR A 68 2.22 3.03 -6.30
N ILE A 69 1.43 3.53 -5.35
CA ILE A 69 0.29 2.78 -4.78
C ILE A 69 -0.76 2.48 -5.87
N ALA A 70 -1.10 3.47 -6.71
CA ALA A 70 -2.07 3.27 -7.79
C ALA A 70 -1.61 2.21 -8.80
N ILE A 71 -0.35 2.29 -9.22
CA ILE A 71 0.24 1.33 -10.17
C ILE A 71 0.35 -0.07 -9.55
N SER A 72 0.82 -0.16 -8.30
CA SER A 72 0.91 -1.44 -7.59
C SER A 72 -0.48 -2.07 -7.39
N ALA A 73 -1.49 -1.28 -7.04
CA ALA A 73 -2.86 -1.76 -6.93
C ALA A 73 -3.40 -2.25 -8.28
N LEU A 74 -3.18 -1.49 -9.36
CA LEU A 74 -3.56 -1.93 -10.71
C LEU A 74 -2.89 -3.26 -11.06
N ALA A 75 -1.59 -3.39 -10.78
CA ALA A 75 -0.86 -4.63 -11.03
C ALA A 75 -1.44 -5.81 -10.22
N CYS A 76 -1.82 -5.59 -8.95
CA CYS A 76 -2.47 -6.61 -8.13
C CYS A 76 -3.78 -7.11 -8.76
N PHE A 77 -4.66 -6.21 -9.21
CA PHE A 77 -5.94 -6.58 -9.84
C PHE A 77 -5.80 -7.16 -11.26
N LEU A 78 -4.66 -6.96 -11.94
CA LEU A 78 -4.39 -7.55 -13.24
C LEU A 78 -3.76 -8.95 -13.15
N VAL A 79 -2.95 -9.20 -12.12
CA VAL A 79 -2.17 -10.44 -11.96
C VAL A 79 -2.90 -11.46 -11.08
N PHE A 80 -3.64 -11.00 -10.08
CA PHE A 80 -4.29 -11.86 -9.10
C PHE A 80 -5.82 -11.74 -9.20
N ASP A 81 -6.51 -12.77 -8.73
CA ASP A 81 -7.96 -12.74 -8.55
C ASP A 81 -8.38 -11.64 -7.56
N GLU A 82 -9.61 -11.14 -7.73
CA GLU A 82 -10.19 -10.03 -6.96
C GLU A 82 -9.93 -10.15 -5.46
N SER A 83 -10.24 -11.32 -4.91
CA SER A 83 -10.11 -11.61 -3.49
C SER A 83 -8.68 -11.51 -2.98
N VAL A 84 -7.71 -12.00 -3.77
CA VAL A 84 -6.29 -11.97 -3.42
C VAL A 84 -5.74 -10.56 -3.54
N ALA A 85 -6.13 -9.82 -4.59
CA ALA A 85 -5.75 -8.42 -4.78
C ALA A 85 -6.26 -7.53 -3.63
N VAL A 86 -7.53 -7.70 -3.24
CA VAL A 86 -8.14 -6.97 -2.13
C VAL A 86 -7.40 -7.27 -0.82
N VAL A 87 -7.14 -8.54 -0.51
CA VAL A 87 -6.42 -8.93 0.72
C VAL A 87 -5.00 -8.38 0.75
N ALA A 88 -4.25 -8.48 -0.35
CA ALA A 88 -2.88 -7.98 -0.43
C ALA A 88 -2.81 -6.46 -0.20
N LEU A 89 -3.73 -5.70 -0.79
CA LEU A 89 -3.84 -4.26 -0.58
C LEU A 89 -4.25 -3.89 0.84
N PHE A 90 -5.11 -4.70 1.46
CA PHE A 90 -5.47 -4.55 2.86
C PHE A 90 -4.30 -4.81 3.82
N PHE A 91 -3.47 -5.81 3.53
CA PHE A 91 -2.24 -6.07 4.28
C PHE A 91 -1.29 -4.88 4.20
N LEU A 92 -1.13 -4.28 3.03
CA LEU A 92 -0.33 -3.07 2.87
C LEU A 92 -0.94 -1.88 3.64
N ALA A 93 -2.25 -1.64 3.50
CA ALA A 93 -2.92 -0.48 4.07
C ALA A 93 -2.98 -0.48 5.61
N LEU A 94 -3.07 -1.66 6.24
CA LEU A 94 -3.21 -1.80 7.70
C LEU A 94 -1.96 -2.38 8.36
N GLY A 95 -1.28 -3.32 7.71
CA GLY A 95 -0.09 -3.96 8.24
C GLY A 95 1.06 -2.98 8.39
N ASP A 96 1.37 -2.16 7.37
CA ASP A 96 2.50 -1.23 7.42
C ASP A 96 2.37 -0.19 8.54
N PRO A 97 1.22 0.50 8.73
CA PRO A 97 1.06 1.43 9.83
C PRO A 97 1.15 0.75 11.21
N LEU A 98 0.63 -0.47 11.35
CA LEU A 98 0.69 -1.20 12.62
C LEU A 98 2.12 -1.68 12.93
N ALA A 99 2.83 -2.15 11.93
CA ALA A 99 4.25 -2.50 12.04
C ALA A 99 5.08 -1.29 12.46
N ALA A 100 4.84 -0.13 11.86
CA ALA A 100 5.49 1.12 12.20
C ALA A 100 5.14 1.60 13.61
N LEU A 101 3.85 1.53 13.98
CA LEU A 101 3.36 2.00 15.27
C LEU A 101 3.93 1.16 16.43
N VAL A 102 3.93 -0.16 16.29
CA VAL A 102 4.48 -1.07 17.30
C VAL A 102 6.01 -1.06 17.25
N GLY A 103 6.59 -1.05 16.05
CA GLY A 103 8.04 -1.10 15.85
C GLY A 103 8.77 0.17 16.30
N SER A 104 8.17 1.35 16.12
CA SER A 104 8.78 2.63 16.54
C SER A 104 8.79 2.85 18.05
N ARG A 105 7.80 2.31 18.77
CA ARG A 105 7.68 2.44 20.23
C ARG A 105 8.66 1.56 20.98
N MET A 106 9.32 0.61 20.31
CA MET A 106 10.18 -0.36 20.96
C MET A 106 11.66 -0.10 20.67
N GLY A 107 12.43 0.14 21.74
CA GLY A 107 13.89 0.09 21.68
C GLY A 107 14.40 -1.35 21.61
N GLY A 108 15.61 -1.56 21.08
CA GLY A 108 16.27 -2.87 21.08
C GLY A 108 16.80 -3.31 19.71
N PHE A 109 16.94 -4.63 19.55
CA PHE A 109 17.49 -5.29 18.35
C PHE A 109 16.63 -5.00 17.11
N ARG A 110 17.28 -4.59 16.02
CA ARG A 110 16.64 -4.28 14.74
C ARG A 110 17.23 -5.14 13.63
N ILE A 111 16.36 -5.72 12.82
CA ILE A 111 16.70 -6.48 11.62
C ILE A 111 16.47 -5.55 10.43
N PHE A 112 17.51 -5.24 9.66
CA PHE A 112 17.44 -4.29 8.52
C PHE A 112 16.81 -2.93 8.85
N GLY A 113 17.03 -2.41 10.08
CA GLY A 113 16.46 -1.14 10.54
C GLY A 113 15.03 -1.25 11.08
N LYS A 114 14.38 -2.41 10.96
CA LYS A 114 13.01 -2.70 11.40
C LYS A 114 12.98 -3.54 12.67
N SER A 115 11.92 -3.36 13.47
CA SER A 115 11.74 -4.06 14.73
C SER A 115 11.07 -5.42 14.50
N PRO A 116 11.61 -6.54 15.02
CA PRO A 116 10.98 -7.86 14.90
C PRO A 116 9.55 -7.89 15.44
N LEU A 117 9.26 -7.08 16.47
CA LEU A 117 7.91 -6.96 17.02
C LEU A 117 6.96 -6.20 16.09
N GLY A 118 7.48 -5.25 15.30
CA GLY A 118 6.71 -4.59 14.26
C GLY A 118 6.25 -5.60 13.21
N THR A 119 7.14 -6.49 12.76
CA THR A 119 6.81 -7.57 11.83
C THR A 119 5.84 -8.60 12.45
N LEU A 120 5.97 -8.92 13.74
CA LEU A 120 4.97 -9.74 14.44
C LEU A 120 3.60 -9.06 14.51
N ALA A 121 3.56 -7.74 14.76
CA ALA A 121 2.32 -6.97 14.75
C ALA A 121 1.69 -6.94 13.35
N PHE A 122 2.50 -6.84 12.29
CA PHE A 122 2.05 -6.98 10.90
C PHE A 122 1.37 -8.34 10.69
N VAL A 123 2.04 -9.44 11.04
CA VAL A 123 1.50 -10.80 10.85
C VAL A 123 0.21 -10.98 11.63
N ALA A 124 0.17 -10.54 12.89
CA ALA A 124 -1.03 -10.61 13.72
C ALA A 124 -2.20 -9.81 13.12
N ALA A 125 -1.92 -8.61 12.60
CA ALA A 125 -2.92 -7.78 11.93
C ALA A 125 -3.43 -8.43 10.64
N ALA A 126 -2.53 -8.95 9.80
CA ALA A 126 -2.87 -9.61 8.56
C ALA A 126 -3.72 -10.88 8.78
N ILE A 127 -3.37 -11.70 9.77
CA ILE A 127 -4.18 -12.88 10.14
C ILE A 127 -5.55 -12.47 10.68
N SER A 128 -5.61 -11.46 11.56
CA SER A 128 -6.87 -10.96 12.11
C SER A 128 -7.78 -10.41 11.01
N LEU A 129 -7.21 -9.69 10.05
CA LEU A 129 -7.93 -9.14 8.92
C LEU A 129 -8.45 -10.24 7.97
N ALA A 130 -7.61 -11.24 7.66
CA ALA A 130 -8.03 -12.40 6.89
C ALA A 130 -9.20 -13.15 7.57
N ALA A 131 -9.15 -13.29 8.90
CA ALA A 131 -10.23 -13.89 9.67
C ALA A 131 -11.53 -13.07 9.60
N ILE A 132 -11.45 -11.74 9.71
CA ILE A 132 -12.61 -10.84 9.58
C ILE A 132 -13.21 -10.91 8.18
N LEU A 133 -12.39 -10.82 7.13
CA LEU A 133 -12.86 -10.90 5.74
C LEU A 133 -13.51 -12.25 5.44
N SER A 134 -13.00 -13.33 6.05
CA SER A 134 -13.63 -14.65 5.94
C SER A 134 -14.94 -14.74 6.70
N ALA A 135 -15.05 -14.13 7.88
CA ALA A 135 -16.29 -14.13 8.67
C ALA A 135 -17.42 -13.36 7.95
N VAL A 136 -17.09 -12.33 7.18
CA VAL A 136 -18.05 -11.53 6.40
C VAL A 136 -18.33 -12.13 5.01
N ASN A 137 -17.78 -13.31 4.69
CA ASN A 137 -17.91 -13.99 3.39
C ASN A 137 -17.37 -13.16 2.19
N VAL A 138 -16.42 -12.26 2.43
CA VAL A 138 -15.74 -11.52 1.35
C VAL A 138 -14.71 -12.43 0.67
N VAL A 139 -14.02 -13.27 1.44
CA VAL A 139 -13.01 -14.21 0.95
C VAL A 139 -13.17 -15.55 1.66
N SER A 140 -13.09 -16.66 0.94
CA SER A 140 -13.08 -17.97 1.59
C SER A 140 -11.76 -18.20 2.33
N PHE A 141 -11.81 -18.68 3.57
CA PHE A 141 -10.58 -19.01 4.29
C PHE A 141 -9.79 -20.09 3.55
N HIS A 142 -8.55 -19.78 3.19
CA HIS A 142 -7.60 -20.74 2.62
C HIS A 142 -6.22 -20.54 3.23
N TRP A 143 -5.43 -21.62 3.32
CA TRP A 143 -4.07 -21.58 3.87
C TRP A 143 -3.16 -20.57 3.13
N GLY A 144 -3.45 -20.29 1.86
CA GLY A 144 -2.78 -19.25 1.08
C GLY A 144 -2.88 -17.84 1.69
N LEU A 145 -3.90 -17.52 2.48
CA LEU A 145 -3.99 -16.22 3.19
C LEU A 145 -2.91 -16.10 4.27
N VAL A 146 -2.67 -17.19 4.99
CA VAL A 146 -1.63 -17.26 6.03
C VAL A 146 -0.25 -17.18 5.40
N VAL A 147 -0.03 -17.91 4.30
CA VAL A 147 1.22 -17.83 3.54
C VAL A 147 1.42 -16.42 2.98
N GLY A 148 0.38 -15.81 2.42
CA GLY A 148 0.42 -14.43 1.95
C GLY A 148 0.76 -13.43 3.04
N ALA A 149 0.20 -13.58 4.25
CA ALA A 149 0.52 -12.74 5.40
C ALA A 149 1.99 -12.86 5.83
N VAL A 150 2.53 -14.07 5.85
CA VAL A 150 3.95 -14.32 6.18
C VAL A 150 4.86 -13.77 5.09
N VAL A 151 4.55 -14.00 3.81
CA VAL A 151 5.33 -13.46 2.68
C VAL A 151 5.30 -11.93 2.71
N ALA A 152 4.15 -11.32 2.92
CA ALA A 152 4.02 -9.87 3.03
C ALA A 152 4.83 -9.32 4.20
N ALA A 153 4.83 -10.00 5.35
CA ALA A 153 5.66 -9.61 6.49
C ALA A 153 7.17 -9.75 6.24
N LEU A 154 7.59 -10.76 5.46
CA LEU A 154 8.99 -10.91 5.05
C LEU A 154 9.41 -9.84 4.05
N VAL A 155 8.54 -9.49 3.10
CA VAL A 155 8.76 -8.39 2.15
C VAL A 155 8.81 -7.05 2.90
N GLU A 156 7.96 -6.87 3.92
CA GLU A 156 8.02 -5.73 4.83
C GLU A 156 9.37 -5.69 5.55
N LEU A 157 9.82 -6.81 6.14
CA LEU A 157 11.09 -6.86 6.86
C LEU A 157 12.32 -6.67 5.95
N ALA A 158 12.18 -6.92 4.64
CA ALA A 158 13.27 -6.79 3.69
C ALA A 158 13.76 -5.33 3.60
N PRO A 159 15.08 -5.11 3.41
CA PRO A 159 15.64 -3.78 3.23
C PRO A 159 15.12 -3.19 1.91
N SER A 160 14.15 -2.29 2.02
CA SER A 160 13.61 -1.52 0.90
C SER A 160 14.44 -0.25 0.69
N PRO A 161 14.89 0.05 -0.54
CA PRO A 161 15.48 1.36 -0.86
C PRO A 161 14.44 2.49 -0.88
N LEU A 162 13.15 2.15 -0.86
CA LEU A 162 12.02 3.05 -0.75
C LEU A 162 11.52 2.95 0.70
N ASP A 163 12.16 3.71 1.59
CA ASP A 163 11.76 3.79 2.99
C ASP A 163 10.49 4.66 3.08
N ASP A 164 9.33 4.03 2.89
CA ASP A 164 8.04 4.72 2.81
C ASP A 164 7.52 5.19 4.19
N ASN A 165 8.29 4.95 5.26
CA ASN A 165 7.90 5.19 6.64
C ASN A 165 8.79 6.15 7.45
N LEU A 166 9.71 6.87 6.78
CA LEU A 166 10.41 8.03 7.36
C LEU A 166 9.81 9.36 6.92
#